data_AF-A0A7W6BGI7-F1
#
_entry.id   AF-A0A7W6BGI7-F1
#
_cell.length_a   1.000
_cell.length_b   1.000
_cell.length_c   1.000
_cell.angle_alpha   90.00
_cell.angle_beta   90.00
_cell.angle_gamma   90.00
#
_symmetry.space_group_name_H-M   'P 1'
#
loop_
_entity.id
_entity.type
_entity.pdbx_description
1 polymer ?
#
loop_
_entity_poly.entity_id
_entity_poly.type
_entity_poly.pdbx_seq_one_letter_code
_entity_poly.pdbx_strand_id
1 'polypeptide(L)'
;MHHRLTYVLGAGAAALIATATPALAQGEVAGPSAERIRQVIVYGDDPCPASTGGEITVCARQEEKERYRIPKELRENPDFGSTRNEAWANRVKSIEYVGKSGTESCTPDGAGGVTGCFTKLAAQAKAERRMTGEQSWADLVAAEREKRLSTIDADSEKIEERVKAEEAARARAAQEGLEDKGAPVTTPPADSKPDHRH
;
A
#
# COMPACT_ATOMS: atom_id res chain seq x y z
N MET A 1 5.87 -72.95 -30.27
CA MET A 1 5.23 -73.11 -28.95
C MET A 1 5.64 -71.94 -28.08
N HIS A 2 4.66 -71.39 -27.39
CA HIS A 2 4.67 -70.07 -26.75
C HIS A 2 5.50 -70.03 -25.47
N HIS A 3 6.35 -69.01 -25.31
CA HIS A 3 6.66 -68.45 -23.99
C HIS A 3 6.25 -66.98 -23.97
N ARG A 4 5.09 -66.74 -23.35
CA ARG A 4 4.69 -65.43 -22.82
C ARG A 4 5.10 -65.41 -21.34
N LEU A 5 5.72 -64.35 -20.85
CA LEU A 5 5.15 -63.43 -19.85
C LEU A 5 6.19 -62.42 -19.32
N THR A 6 5.86 -61.14 -19.51
CA THR A 6 5.94 -60.04 -18.53
C THR A 6 7.26 -59.76 -17.80
N TYR A 7 7.91 -58.66 -18.19
CA TYR A 7 8.60 -57.78 -17.24
C TYR A 7 7.84 -56.45 -17.15
N VAL A 8 7.46 -56.13 -15.92
CA VAL A 8 6.68 -54.97 -15.49
C VAL A 8 7.53 -53.70 -15.64
N LEU A 9 6.94 -52.67 -16.28
CA LEU A 9 7.40 -51.29 -16.21
C LEU A 9 7.41 -50.84 -14.74
N GLY A 10 8.59 -50.61 -14.18
CA GLY A 10 8.79 -49.93 -12.90
C GLY A 10 9.57 -48.64 -13.10
N ALA A 11 8.93 -47.62 -13.67
CA ALA A 11 9.49 -46.28 -13.72
C ALA A 11 9.28 -45.61 -12.35
N GLY A 12 10.35 -45.58 -11.54
CA GLY A 12 10.41 -44.78 -10.33
C GLY A 12 10.33 -43.29 -10.66
N ALA A 13 9.26 -42.64 -10.22
CA ALA A 13 9.15 -41.18 -10.15
C ALA A 13 9.23 -40.77 -8.68
N ALA A 14 10.46 -40.68 -8.17
CA ALA A 14 10.77 -39.95 -6.95
C ALA A 14 10.86 -38.46 -7.31
N ALA A 15 9.78 -37.71 -7.09
CA ALA A 15 9.79 -36.24 -7.12
C ALA A 15 8.60 -35.69 -6.31
N LEU A 16 8.66 -35.85 -4.99
CA LEU A 16 7.82 -35.13 -4.03
C LEU A 16 8.71 -34.31 -3.10
N ILE A 17 9.21 -33.18 -3.60
CA ILE A 17 9.76 -32.11 -2.77
C ILE A 17 9.28 -30.78 -3.37
N ALA A 18 8.56 -30.01 -2.54
CA ALA A 18 8.42 -28.54 -2.56
C ALA A 18 6.97 -28.04 -2.40
N THR A 19 6.30 -28.34 -1.28
CA THR A 19 5.13 -27.57 -0.83
C THR A 19 5.12 -27.38 0.68
N ALA A 20 6.15 -26.74 1.23
CA ALA A 20 6.10 -26.26 2.62
C ALA A 20 7.11 -25.11 2.86
N THR A 21 6.84 -23.93 2.30
CA THR A 21 7.48 -22.69 2.76
C THR A 21 6.45 -21.56 2.89
N PRO A 22 5.56 -21.59 3.90
CA PRO A 22 4.82 -20.40 4.31
C PRO A 22 5.70 -19.39 5.08
N ALA A 23 6.99 -19.68 5.27
CA ALA A 23 7.89 -18.90 6.11
C ALA A 23 8.44 -17.60 5.48
N LEU A 24 8.30 -17.39 4.16
CA LEU A 24 8.82 -16.18 3.50
C LEU A 24 7.82 -15.01 3.42
N ALA A 25 6.60 -15.18 3.93
CA ALA A 25 5.59 -14.13 3.96
C ALA A 25 5.57 -13.30 5.27
N GLN A 26 6.43 -13.64 6.25
CA GLN A 26 6.57 -12.86 7.49
C GLN A 26 7.71 -11.82 7.41
N GLY A 27 8.22 -11.54 6.21
CA GLY A 27 9.11 -10.41 5.97
C GLY A 27 8.35 -9.11 6.23
N GLU A 28 8.72 -8.45 7.32
CA GLU A 28 8.32 -7.11 7.72
C GLU A 28 8.04 -6.20 6.50
N VAL A 29 6.81 -5.70 6.39
CA VAL A 29 6.46 -4.63 5.46
C VAL A 29 7.09 -3.34 5.98
N ALA A 30 8.42 -3.23 5.85
CA ALA A 30 9.17 -2.00 6.04
C ALA A 30 9.80 -1.66 4.70
N GLY A 31 9.09 -0.86 3.90
CA GLY A 31 9.71 -0.18 2.77
C GLY A 31 10.84 0.73 3.25
N PRO A 32 11.78 1.15 2.37
CA PRO A 32 12.95 1.97 2.71
C PRO A 32 12.64 3.41 3.18
N SER A 33 11.39 3.70 3.58
CA SER A 33 10.95 4.95 4.19
C SER A 33 9.89 4.75 5.28
N ALA A 34 9.79 3.54 5.85
CA ALA A 34 8.95 3.29 7.01
C ALA A 34 9.64 3.90 8.25
N GLU A 35 9.43 5.19 8.45
CA GLU A 35 9.89 5.88 9.66
C GLU A 35 9.26 5.21 10.88
N ARG A 36 10.11 4.72 11.80
CA ARG A 36 9.65 3.98 12.97
C ARG A 36 9.12 4.99 13.98
N ILE A 37 7.90 4.79 14.49
CA ILE A 37 7.33 5.66 15.53
C ILE A 37 7.44 4.94 16.87
N ARG A 38 8.15 5.56 17.83
CA ARG A 38 8.24 5.08 19.21
C ARG A 38 7.45 5.99 20.14
N GLN A 39 6.36 5.48 20.69
CA GLN A 39 5.54 6.20 21.66
C GLN A 39 6.01 5.85 23.08
N VAL A 40 6.40 6.87 23.86
CA VAL A 40 6.90 6.71 25.23
C VAL A 40 6.07 7.56 26.18
N ILE A 41 5.71 7.03 27.34
CA ILE A 41 5.06 7.82 28.39
C ILE A 41 6.14 8.26 29.38
N VAL A 42 6.29 9.56 29.59
CA VAL A 42 7.25 10.16 30.54
C VAL A 42 6.48 10.72 31.74
N TYR A 43 7.06 10.61 32.93
CA TYR A 43 6.40 11.03 34.18
C TYR A 43 7.09 12.26 34.76
N GLY A 44 6.31 13.20 35.29
CA GLY A 44 6.83 14.40 35.94
C GLY A 44 7.74 15.19 35.00
N ASP A 45 8.99 15.40 35.42
CA ASP A 45 10.05 16.11 34.68
C ASP A 45 11.06 15.17 33.99
N ASP A 46 10.73 13.89 33.82
CA ASP A 46 11.62 12.95 33.14
C ASP A 46 11.97 13.44 31.72
N PRO A 47 13.24 13.29 31.30
CA PRO A 47 13.65 13.65 29.95
C PRO A 47 13.02 12.71 28.92
N CYS A 48 12.45 13.29 27.87
CA CYS A 48 12.01 12.53 26.70
C CYS A 48 13.25 12.02 25.95
N PRO A 49 13.38 10.69 25.70
CA PRO A 49 14.51 10.16 24.95
C PRO A 49 14.54 10.73 23.53
N ALA A 50 15.75 11.05 23.05
CA ALA A 50 15.94 11.64 21.73
C ALA A 50 15.63 10.65 20.61
N SER A 51 15.01 11.14 19.54
CA SER A 51 14.82 10.42 18.28
C SER A 51 16.19 10.05 17.68
N THR A 52 16.32 8.81 17.18
CA THR A 52 17.53 8.34 16.47
C THR A 52 17.28 8.37 14.97
N GLY A 53 18.33 8.26 14.14
CA GLY A 53 18.32 8.57 12.70
C GLY A 53 17.41 7.73 11.77
N GLY A 54 16.47 6.96 12.33
CA GLY A 54 15.38 6.31 11.60
C GLY A 54 14.11 6.09 12.45
N GLU A 55 14.00 6.75 13.62
CA GLU A 55 12.87 6.57 14.54
C GLU A 55 12.45 7.90 15.19
N ILE A 56 11.19 8.28 15.02
CA ILE A 56 10.56 9.41 15.71
C ILE A 56 10.08 8.93 17.08
N THR A 57 10.64 9.49 18.16
CA THR A 57 10.12 9.30 19.51
C THR A 57 9.09 10.37 19.87
N VAL A 58 7.86 9.95 20.18
CA VAL A 58 6.76 10.81 20.63
C VAL A 58 6.52 10.55 22.11
N CYS A 59 6.67 11.59 22.95
CA CYS A 59 6.48 11.48 24.39
C CYS A 59 5.13 12.05 24.84
N ALA A 60 4.31 11.24 25.48
CA ALA A 60 3.15 11.70 26.24
C ALA A 60 3.57 11.94 27.70
N ARG A 61 3.36 13.15 28.22
CA ARG A 61 3.77 13.52 29.59
C ARG A 61 2.60 13.32 30.56
N GLN A 62 2.84 12.55 31.61
CA GLN A 62 1.90 12.30 32.71
C GLN A 62 2.45 12.88 34.02
N GLU A 63 1.56 13.15 34.98
CA GLU A 63 1.96 13.62 36.32
C GLU A 63 2.77 12.56 37.08
N GLU A 64 3.70 12.98 37.94
CA GLU A 64 4.55 12.08 38.75
C GLU A 64 3.74 11.08 39.59
N LYS A 65 2.56 11.51 40.08
CA LYS A 65 1.65 10.65 40.86
C LYS A 65 1.10 9.45 40.08
N GLU A 66 1.13 9.50 38.74
CA GLU A 66 0.61 8.45 37.87
C GLU A 66 1.66 7.34 37.61
N ARG A 67 2.93 7.53 37.99
CA ARG A 67 4.01 6.55 37.79
C ARG A 67 3.76 5.20 38.48
N TYR A 68 3.15 5.23 39.66
CA TYR A 68 2.91 4.04 40.49
C TYR A 68 1.42 3.72 40.67
N ARG A 69 0.54 4.42 39.95
CA ARG A 69 -0.91 4.28 40.04
C ARG A 69 -1.44 3.50 38.82
N ILE A 70 -2.53 2.77 39.01
CA ILE A 70 -3.25 2.14 37.90
C ILE A 70 -3.66 3.24 36.89
N PRO A 71 -3.44 3.06 35.58
CA PRO A 71 -3.81 4.04 34.55
C PRO A 71 -5.24 4.56 34.73
N LYS A 72 -5.44 5.86 34.46
CA LYS A 72 -6.72 6.54 34.72
C LYS A 72 -7.88 5.87 33.97
N GLU A 73 -7.64 5.40 32.75
CA GLU A 73 -8.64 4.73 31.92
C GLU A 73 -9.16 3.44 32.58
N LEU A 74 -8.26 2.67 33.20
CA LEU A 74 -8.62 1.44 33.92
C LEU A 74 -9.24 1.70 35.29
N ARG A 75 -9.04 2.90 35.83
CA ARG A 75 -9.59 3.32 37.12
C ARG A 75 -11.03 3.81 36.99
N GLU A 76 -11.30 4.55 35.93
CA GLU A 76 -12.64 5.09 35.62
C GLU A 76 -13.54 4.03 34.99
N ASN A 77 -12.95 3.06 34.28
CA ASN A 77 -13.66 1.93 33.72
C ASN A 77 -13.06 0.61 34.22
N PRO A 78 -13.46 0.12 35.41
CA PRO A 78 -12.97 -1.14 35.95
C PRO A 78 -13.33 -2.35 35.07
N ASP A 79 -14.25 -2.18 34.12
CA ASP A 79 -14.69 -3.21 33.21
C ASP A 79 -14.04 -3.12 31.82
N PHE A 80 -13.02 -2.27 31.64
CA PHE A 80 -12.28 -2.13 30.37
C PHE A 80 -11.65 -3.47 29.98
N GLY A 81 -12.21 -4.10 28.93
CA GLY A 81 -11.78 -5.42 28.45
C GLY A 81 -12.40 -6.62 29.17
N SER A 82 -13.36 -6.43 30.08
CA SER A 82 -14.01 -7.54 30.78
C SER A 82 -15.12 -8.18 29.94
N THR A 83 -15.12 -9.50 29.83
CA THR A 83 -16.24 -10.27 29.26
C THR A 83 -17.51 -10.17 30.13
N ARG A 84 -17.48 -9.50 31.29
CA ARG A 84 -18.62 -9.35 32.21
C ARG A 84 -19.67 -8.38 31.67
N ASN A 85 -19.31 -7.51 30.73
CA ASN A 85 -20.22 -6.59 30.05
C ASN A 85 -20.98 -7.20 28.87
N GLU A 86 -20.69 -8.45 28.50
CA GLU A 86 -21.54 -9.17 27.54
C GLU A 86 -22.90 -9.43 28.18
N ALA A 87 -23.97 -8.95 27.53
CA ALA A 87 -25.34 -9.23 27.94
C ALA A 87 -25.50 -10.73 28.20
N TRP A 88 -26.15 -11.10 29.31
CA TRP A 88 -26.32 -12.50 29.73
C TRP A 88 -26.86 -13.40 28.60
N ALA A 89 -27.76 -12.86 27.77
CA ALA A 89 -28.29 -13.54 26.58
C ALA A 89 -27.21 -13.92 25.55
N ASN A 90 -26.17 -13.11 25.35
CA ASN A 90 -25.05 -13.44 24.46
C ASN A 90 -24.17 -14.53 25.05
N ARG A 91 -24.00 -14.55 26.36
CA ARG A 91 -23.27 -15.62 27.06
C ARG A 91 -24.01 -16.96 26.98
N VAL A 92 -25.33 -16.97 27.14
CA VAL A 92 -26.16 -18.19 26.97
C VAL A 92 -26.06 -18.74 25.54
N LYS A 93 -26.11 -17.89 24.51
CA LYS A 93 -25.90 -18.31 23.11
C LYS A 93 -24.55 -18.99 22.87
N SER A 94 -23.50 -18.57 23.59
CA SER A 94 -22.19 -19.23 23.48
C SER A 94 -22.18 -20.62 24.11
N ILE A 95 -22.96 -20.83 25.18
CA ILE A 95 -23.11 -22.11 25.87
C ILE A 95 -23.92 -23.11 25.02
N GLU A 96 -24.98 -22.65 24.33
CA GLU A 96 -25.77 -23.48 23.39
C GLU A 96 -24.96 -24.01 22.20
N TYR A 97 -23.84 -23.36 21.89
CA TYR A 97 -22.94 -23.77 20.81
C TYR A 97 -21.99 -24.89 21.21
N VAL A 98 -21.72 -25.06 22.51
CA VAL A 98 -20.81 -26.10 23.03
C VAL A 98 -21.48 -27.46 22.81
N GLY A 99 -20.92 -28.26 21.90
CA GLY A 99 -21.42 -29.60 21.55
C GLY A 99 -22.24 -29.67 20.25
N LYS A 100 -22.44 -28.56 19.55
CA LYS A 100 -23.09 -28.57 18.23
C LYS A 100 -22.11 -29.04 17.15
N SER A 101 -22.17 -30.30 16.73
CA SER A 101 -21.34 -30.86 15.65
C SER A 101 -22.12 -30.98 14.34
N GLY A 102 -21.48 -30.75 13.19
CA GLY A 102 -22.06 -30.95 11.85
C GLY A 102 -21.73 -29.83 10.87
N THR A 103 -22.39 -29.82 9.70
CA THR A 103 -22.30 -28.71 8.75
C THR A 103 -22.83 -27.42 9.40
N GLU A 104 -22.17 -26.28 9.15
CA GLU A 104 -22.46 -24.98 9.80
C GLU A 104 -22.16 -24.89 11.31
N SER A 105 -21.48 -25.90 11.87
CA SER A 105 -20.82 -25.76 13.18
C SER A 105 -19.40 -25.18 13.00
N CYS A 106 -18.85 -24.62 14.07
CA CYS A 106 -17.52 -24.01 14.21
C CYS A 106 -16.85 -24.75 15.37
N THR A 107 -16.98 -26.09 15.38
CA THR A 107 -16.31 -26.96 16.34
C THR A 107 -14.97 -27.40 15.76
N PRO A 108 -13.93 -27.57 16.60
CA PRO A 108 -12.61 -28.05 16.17
C PRO A 108 -12.63 -29.54 15.77
N ASP A 109 -13.66 -30.28 16.16
CA ASP A 109 -13.88 -31.69 15.88
C ASP A 109 -15.11 -31.92 14.97
N GLY A 110 -14.98 -32.85 14.01
CA GLY A 110 -16.06 -33.30 13.12
C GLY A 110 -15.97 -32.84 11.66
N ALA A 111 -16.47 -33.66 10.73
CA ALA A 111 -16.57 -33.32 9.32
C ALA A 111 -17.67 -32.26 9.10
N GLY A 112 -17.30 -31.09 8.56
CA GLY A 112 -18.22 -29.97 8.31
C GLY A 112 -18.04 -28.75 9.22
N GLY A 113 -17.17 -28.81 10.24
CA GLY A 113 -16.87 -27.67 11.12
C GLY A 113 -16.12 -26.52 10.43
N VAL A 114 -15.42 -26.82 9.33
CA VAL A 114 -14.64 -25.83 8.56
C VAL A 114 -15.53 -24.77 7.89
N THR A 115 -16.74 -25.13 7.43
CA THR A 115 -17.63 -24.17 6.74
C THR A 115 -18.27 -23.20 7.73
N GLY A 116 -18.74 -23.68 8.89
CA GLY A 116 -19.32 -22.82 9.92
C GLY A 116 -18.28 -21.96 10.65
N CYS A 117 -17.02 -22.41 10.76
CA CYS A 117 -15.93 -21.58 11.27
C CYS A 117 -15.59 -20.43 10.31
N PHE A 118 -15.56 -20.71 9.01
CA PHE A 118 -15.35 -19.68 8.00
C PHE A 118 -16.45 -18.62 8.00
N THR A 119 -17.73 -19.01 8.09
CA THR A 119 -18.85 -18.05 8.13
C THR A 119 -18.81 -17.17 9.38
N LYS A 120 -18.47 -17.73 10.54
CA LYS A 120 -18.25 -16.98 11.79
C LYS A 120 -17.11 -15.97 11.65
N LEU A 121 -15.96 -16.40 11.14
CA LEU A 121 -14.80 -15.53 10.96
C LEU A 121 -15.08 -14.40 9.96
N ALA A 122 -15.79 -14.70 8.87
CA ALA A 122 -16.23 -13.70 7.90
C ALA A 122 -17.20 -12.67 8.50
N ALA A 123 -18.11 -13.11 9.37
CA ALA A 123 -19.02 -12.22 10.09
C ALA A 123 -18.28 -11.31 11.08
N GLN A 124 -17.30 -11.86 11.81
CA GLN A 124 -16.43 -11.10 12.72
C GLN A 124 -15.61 -10.05 11.94
N ALA A 125 -14.95 -10.45 10.86
CA ALA A 125 -14.21 -9.51 10.00
C ALA A 125 -15.10 -8.40 9.44
N LYS A 126 -16.36 -8.70 9.08
CA LYS A 126 -17.33 -7.68 8.65
C LYS A 126 -17.74 -6.75 9.79
N ALA A 127 -17.94 -7.29 11.00
CA ALA A 127 -18.27 -6.49 12.17
C ALA A 127 -17.11 -5.57 12.56
N GLU A 128 -15.88 -6.07 12.57
CA GLU A 128 -14.66 -5.28 12.79
C GLU A 128 -14.58 -4.12 11.79
N ARG A 129 -14.71 -4.39 10.49
CA ARG A 129 -14.72 -3.33 9.45
C ARG A 129 -15.80 -2.26 9.67
N ARG A 130 -16.97 -2.63 10.18
CA ARG A 130 -18.04 -1.67 10.52
C ARG A 130 -17.69 -0.83 11.74
N MET A 131 -17.03 -1.42 12.74
CA MET A 131 -16.59 -0.74 13.95
C MET A 131 -15.42 0.22 13.68
N THR A 132 -14.59 -0.06 12.68
CA THR A 132 -13.50 0.85 12.27
C THR A 132 -14.00 2.10 11.53
N GLY A 133 -15.30 2.18 11.20
CA GLY A 133 -15.93 3.36 10.62
C GLY A 133 -15.55 3.63 9.15
N GLU A 134 -16.42 4.37 8.46
CA GLU A 134 -16.32 4.78 7.03
C GLU A 134 -15.20 5.82 6.76
N GLN A 135 -14.26 5.96 7.70
CA GLN A 135 -13.02 6.73 7.59
C GLN A 135 -11.90 5.77 8.02
N SER A 136 -11.74 4.71 7.25
CA SER A 136 -10.70 3.72 7.48
C SER A 136 -9.35 4.32 7.07
N TRP A 137 -8.26 3.84 7.67
CA TRP A 137 -6.91 4.20 7.22
C TRP A 137 -6.70 4.03 5.70
N ALA A 138 -7.46 3.14 5.06
CA ALA A 138 -7.47 3.00 3.60
C ALA A 138 -7.99 4.24 2.87
N ASP A 139 -8.95 4.96 3.43
CA ASP A 139 -9.54 6.16 2.84
C ASP A 139 -8.56 7.35 2.92
N LEU A 140 -7.83 7.47 4.03
CA LEU A 140 -6.73 8.43 4.17
C LEU A 140 -5.58 8.12 3.20
N VAL A 141 -5.23 6.84 3.02
CA VAL A 141 -4.23 6.41 2.04
C VAL A 141 -4.70 6.65 0.60
N ALA A 142 -5.99 6.46 0.32
CA ALA A 142 -6.58 6.75 -0.99
C ALA A 142 -6.56 8.26 -1.30
N ALA A 143 -6.94 9.10 -0.34
CA ALA A 143 -6.89 10.55 -0.47
C ALA A 143 -5.46 11.07 -0.70
N GLU A 144 -4.47 10.52 0.01
CA GLU A 144 -3.06 10.91 -0.20
C GLU A 144 -2.51 10.41 -1.54
N ARG A 145 -2.93 9.22 -2.01
CA ARG A 145 -2.61 8.74 -3.37
C ARG A 145 -3.15 9.68 -4.44
N GLU A 146 -4.40 10.09 -4.31
CA GLU A 146 -5.04 11.03 -5.24
C GLU A 146 -4.29 12.37 -5.27
N LYS A 147 -3.87 12.89 -4.12
CA LYS A 147 -3.04 14.09 -4.03
C LYS A 147 -1.71 13.95 -4.77
N ARG A 148 -1.01 12.82 -4.64
CA ARG A 148 0.23 12.56 -5.39
C ARG A 148 -0.03 12.44 -6.89
N LEU A 149 -1.10 11.76 -7.30
CA LEU A 149 -1.50 11.66 -8.70
C LEU A 149 -1.78 13.03 -9.31
N SER A 150 -2.49 13.91 -8.60
CA SER A 150 -2.78 15.27 -9.06
C SER A 150 -1.53 16.13 -9.31
N THR A 151 -0.42 15.85 -8.61
CA THR A 151 0.85 16.53 -8.83
C THR A 151 1.52 16.05 -10.12
N ILE A 152 1.42 14.74 -10.41
CA ILE A 152 1.95 14.13 -11.63
C ILE A 152 1.17 14.62 -12.86
N ASP A 153 -0.15 14.77 -12.75
CA ASP A 153 -0.99 15.28 -13.84
C ASP A 153 -0.64 16.75 -14.16
N ALA A 154 -0.46 17.58 -13.13
CA ALA A 154 -0.06 18.98 -13.30
C ALA A 154 1.35 19.14 -13.90
N ASP A 155 2.29 18.24 -13.56
CA ASP A 155 3.63 18.26 -14.16
C ASP A 155 3.64 17.73 -15.59
N SER A 156 2.76 16.78 -15.91
CA SER A 156 2.59 16.28 -17.28
C SER A 156 2.04 17.37 -18.21
N GLU A 157 1.06 18.16 -17.76
CA GLU A 157 0.52 19.29 -18.52
C GLU A 157 1.60 20.32 -18.86
N LYS A 158 2.46 20.69 -17.88
CA LYS A 158 3.59 21.60 -18.12
C LYS A 158 4.61 21.02 -19.10
N ILE A 159 4.83 19.72 -19.07
CA ILE A 159 5.74 19.04 -20.01
C ILE A 159 5.13 19.07 -21.42
N GLU A 160 3.84 18.79 -21.56
CA GLU A 160 3.14 18.85 -22.86
C GLU A 160 3.16 20.28 -23.44
N GLU A 161 2.94 21.30 -22.62
CA GLU A 161 3.04 22.70 -23.04
C GLU A 161 4.45 23.05 -23.53
N ARG A 162 5.49 22.63 -22.80
CA ARG A 162 6.88 22.84 -23.20
C ARG A 162 7.20 22.13 -24.52
N VAL A 163 6.78 20.89 -24.68
CA VAL A 163 6.99 20.12 -25.92
C VAL A 163 6.27 20.79 -27.09
N LYS A 164 5.01 21.21 -26.92
CA LYS A 164 4.24 21.90 -27.95
C LYS A 164 4.85 23.24 -28.34
N ALA A 165 5.41 23.98 -27.39
CA ALA A 165 6.13 25.21 -27.65
C ALA A 165 7.44 24.97 -28.43
N GLU A 166 8.20 23.94 -28.07
CA GLU A 166 9.41 23.52 -28.78
C GLU A 166 9.09 23.04 -30.21
N GLU A 167 8.02 22.26 -30.39
CA GLU A 167 7.54 21.81 -31.70
C GLU A 167 7.08 22.99 -32.57
N ALA A 168 6.32 23.93 -32.00
CA ALA A 168 5.90 25.14 -32.70
C ALA A 168 7.10 26.02 -33.09
N ALA A 169 8.12 26.12 -32.23
CA ALA A 169 9.35 26.85 -32.54
C ALA A 169 10.15 26.17 -33.65
N ARG A 170 10.28 24.83 -33.62
CA ARG A 170 10.91 24.05 -34.71
C ARG A 170 10.14 24.18 -36.03
N ALA A 171 8.80 24.21 -35.97
CA ALA A 171 7.96 24.41 -37.16
C ALA A 171 8.08 25.82 -37.74
N ARG A 172 8.20 26.86 -36.89
CA ARG A 172 8.46 28.25 -37.32
C ARG A 172 9.85 28.39 -37.94
N ALA A 173 10.89 27.86 -37.29
CA ALA A 173 12.25 27.86 -37.83
C ALA A 173 12.36 27.09 -39.17
N ALA A 174 11.59 26.01 -39.33
CA ALA A 174 11.50 25.30 -40.61
C ALA A 174 10.81 26.14 -41.69
N GLN A 175 9.77 26.90 -41.37
CA GLN A 175 9.10 27.82 -42.31
C GLN A 175 10.00 28.99 -42.72
N GLU A 176 10.68 29.61 -41.75
CA GLU A 176 11.65 30.70 -42.01
C GLU A 176 12.83 30.22 -42.88
N GLY A 177 13.29 28.97 -42.68
CA GLY A 177 14.31 28.35 -43.54
C GLY A 177 13.83 27.95 -44.94
N LEU A 178 12.51 27.89 -45.18
CA LEU A 178 11.94 27.77 -46.53
C LEU A 178 11.78 29.15 -47.20
N GLU A 179 11.47 30.20 -46.44
CA GLU A 179 11.38 31.58 -46.95
C GLU A 179 12.74 32.14 -47.40
N ASP A 180 13.82 31.84 -46.67
CA ASP A 180 15.20 32.21 -47.06
C ASP A 180 15.65 31.55 -48.38
N LYS A 181 15.09 30.37 -48.73
CA LYS A 181 15.37 29.68 -50.00
C LYS A 181 14.46 30.12 -51.17
N GLY A 182 13.49 31.00 -50.91
CA GLY A 182 12.50 31.47 -51.89
C GLY A 182 12.69 32.90 -52.38
N ALA A 183 13.65 33.67 -51.85
CA ALA A 183 13.89 35.05 -52.28
C ALA A 183 14.52 35.07 -53.70
N PRO A 184 13.90 35.73 -54.71
CA PRO A 184 14.47 35.80 -56.04
C PRO A 184 15.68 36.74 -56.03
N VAL A 185 16.84 36.20 -56.43
CA VAL A 185 18.04 37.00 -56.72
C VAL A 185 17.73 37.93 -57.89
N THR A 186 17.49 39.20 -57.61
CA THR A 186 17.44 40.24 -58.64
C THR A 186 18.88 40.68 -58.95
N THR A 187 19.39 40.24 -60.10
CA THR A 187 20.63 40.74 -60.68
C THR A 187 20.45 42.19 -61.13
N PRO A 188 21.32 43.15 -60.76
CA PRO A 188 21.32 44.47 -61.36
C PRO A 188 21.76 44.40 -62.84
N PRO A 189 21.19 45.22 -63.73
CA PRO A 189 21.53 45.19 -65.15
C PRO A 189 22.95 45.72 -65.41
N ALA A 190 23.60 45.07 -66.37
CA ALA A 190 24.86 45.51 -66.98
C ALA A 190 24.62 46.67 -67.96
N ASP A 191 25.74 47.31 -68.31
CA ASP A 191 25.98 48.33 -69.36
C ASP A 191 26.02 49.79 -68.84
N SER A 192 27.09 50.58 -69.00
CA SER A 192 27.93 50.73 -70.20
C SER A 192 29.25 51.50 -69.95
N LYS A 193 30.32 51.01 -70.62
CA LYS A 193 31.58 51.58 -71.13
C LYS A 193 32.52 52.52 -70.32
N PRO A 194 33.84 52.49 -70.64
CA PRO A 194 34.90 53.19 -69.92
C PRO A 194 35.18 54.58 -70.52
N ASP A 195 35.60 55.53 -69.68
CA ASP A 195 36.31 56.72 -70.14
C ASP A 195 37.59 56.89 -69.32
N HIS A 196 38.73 56.66 -69.97
CA HIS A 196 40.05 57.00 -69.45
C HIS A 196 40.34 58.45 -69.85
N ARG A 197 40.44 59.35 -68.88
CA ARG A 197 41.04 60.67 -69.14
C ARG A 197 41.76 61.25 -67.92
N HIS A 198 43.09 61.31 -68.09
CA HIS A 198 44.15 62.10 -67.44
C HIS A 198 44.36 62.01 -65.93
#